data_AF-A0A1G9VIZ3-F1
#
_entry.id   AF-A0A1G9VIZ3-F1
#
_cell.length_a   1.000
_cell.length_b   1.000
_cell.length_c   1.000
_cell.angle_alpha   90.00
_cell.angle_beta   90.00
_cell.angle_gamma   90.00
#
_symmetry.space_group_name_H-M   'P 1'
#
loop_
_entity.id
_entity.type
_entity.pdbx_description
1 polymer ?
#
loop_
_entity_poly.entity_id
_entity_poly.type
_entity_poly.pdbx_seq_one_letter_code
_entity_poly.pdbx_strand_id
1 'polypeptide(L)'
;MVGGAVGVAESYGDAASRELAEELGVQGRPRFVLKFLCAGAISPYWLGLHEVVVTEPVRPDPSEIAWYGWLTEPELTEFVRREAFVPDAREAFTRYRALSRTTRSRP
;
A
#
# COMPACT_ATOMS: atom_id res chain seq x y z
N MET A 1 0.86 0.11 4.89
CA MET A 1 0.16 0.06 3.60
C MET A 1 -1.31 0.22 3.92
N VAL A 2 -2.03 1.00 3.13
CA VAL A 2 -3.47 1.26 3.26
C VAL A 2 -4.17 0.76 2.01
N GLY A 3 -5.45 0.47 2.10
CA GLY A 3 -6.24 -0.05 1.00
C GLY A 3 -7.22 -1.12 1.43
N GLY A 4 -8.29 -1.24 0.65
CA GLY A 4 -9.37 -2.18 0.89
C GLY A 4 -9.85 -2.84 -0.40
N ALA A 5 -11.04 -3.43 -0.30
CA ALA A 5 -11.64 -4.16 -1.39
C ALA A 5 -12.08 -3.22 -2.52
N VAL A 6 -11.93 -3.69 -3.76
CA VAL A 6 -12.43 -2.98 -4.94
C VAL A 6 -13.92 -3.27 -5.10
N GLY A 7 -14.72 -2.21 -5.21
CA GLY A 7 -16.16 -2.30 -5.47
C GLY A 7 -16.48 -2.86 -6.86
N VAL A 8 -17.75 -3.26 -7.06
CA VAL A 8 -18.22 -3.71 -8.37
C VAL A 8 -18.11 -2.55 -9.37
N ALA A 9 -17.48 -2.81 -10.51
CA ALA A 9 -17.18 -1.83 -11.56
C ALA A 9 -16.26 -0.67 -11.14
N GLU A 10 -15.64 -0.74 -9.96
CA GLU A 10 -14.62 0.20 -9.51
C GLU A 10 -13.25 -0.17 -10.13
N SER A 11 -12.49 0.83 -10.58
CA SER A 11 -11.12 0.60 -11.01
C SER A 11 -10.19 0.51 -9.80
N TYR A 12 -9.05 -0.19 -9.90
CA TYR A 12 -8.09 -0.22 -8.80
C TYR A 12 -7.55 1.17 -8.41
N GLY A 13 -7.46 2.09 -9.37
CA GLY A 13 -7.00 3.45 -9.11
C GLY A 13 -8.04 4.26 -8.35
N ASP A 14 -9.33 4.09 -8.67
CA ASP A 14 -10.42 4.74 -7.94
C ASP A 14 -10.52 4.18 -6.53
N ALA A 15 -10.46 2.85 -6.37
CA ALA A 15 -10.40 2.20 -5.06
C ALA A 15 -9.21 2.72 -4.24
N ALA A 16 -8.00 2.76 -4.79
CA ALA A 16 -6.83 3.26 -4.09
C ALA A 16 -6.96 4.74 -3.68
N SER A 17 -7.64 5.56 -4.49
CA SER A 17 -7.89 6.97 -4.17
C SER A 17 -8.94 7.12 -3.07
N ARG A 18 -10.01 6.32 -3.13
CA ARG A 18 -11.07 6.27 -2.11
C ARG A 18 -10.52 5.82 -0.76
N GLU A 19 -9.81 4.71 -0.72
CA GLU A 19 -9.22 4.16 0.52
C GLU A 19 -8.19 5.12 1.13
N LEU A 20 -7.39 5.81 0.30
CA LEU A 20 -6.47 6.85 0.78
C LEU A 20 -7.22 8.00 1.48
N ALA A 21 -8.38 8.38 0.96
CA ALA A 21 -9.23 9.41 1.53
C ALA A 21 -9.95 8.93 2.80
N GLU A 22 -10.48 7.72 2.79
CA GLU A 22 -11.23 7.11 3.90
C GLU A 22 -10.29 6.81 5.07
N GLU A 23 -9.19 6.09 4.85
CA GLU A 23 -8.32 5.64 5.93
C GLU A 23 -7.37 6.73 6.43
N LEU A 24 -6.85 7.61 5.55
CA LEU A 24 -5.81 8.59 5.92
C LEU A 24 -6.25 10.05 5.83
N GLY A 25 -7.45 10.33 5.32
CA GLY A 25 -7.92 11.70 5.10
C GLY A 25 -7.17 12.45 4.00
N VAL A 26 -6.46 11.74 3.10
CA VAL A 26 -5.63 12.35 2.05
C VAL A 26 -6.35 12.27 0.70
N GLN A 27 -6.44 13.41 0.01
CA GLN A 27 -6.94 13.46 -1.36
C GLN A 27 -5.78 13.32 -2.34
N GLY A 28 -5.88 12.41 -3.31
CA GLY A 28 -4.83 12.22 -4.29
C GLY A 28 -5.15 11.11 -5.28
N ARG A 29 -4.30 10.99 -6.30
CA ARG A 29 -4.36 9.91 -7.29
C ARG A 29 -3.11 9.04 -7.18
N PRO A 30 -3.17 7.92 -6.44
CA PRO A 30 -2.06 6.98 -6.38
C PRO A 30 -1.66 6.48 -7.77
N ARG A 31 -0.36 6.44 -8.04
CA ARG A 31 0.20 5.93 -9.29
C ARG A 31 0.23 4.42 -9.25
N PHE A 32 -0.29 3.77 -10.28
CA PHE A 32 -0.19 2.32 -10.43
C PHE A 32 1.28 1.87 -10.50
N VAL A 33 1.59 0.79 -9.77
CA VAL A 33 2.92 0.17 -9.75
C VAL A 33 2.87 -1.21 -10.41
N LEU A 34 2.07 -2.13 -9.86
CA LEU A 34 1.96 -3.49 -10.38
C LEU A 34 0.64 -4.15 -9.96
N LYS A 35 0.24 -5.19 -10.69
CA LYS A 35 -0.88 -6.07 -10.33
C LYS A 35 -0.38 -7.51 -10.23
N PHE A 36 -0.78 -8.23 -9.19
CA PHE A 36 -0.40 -9.62 -9.02
C PHE A 36 -1.50 -10.43 -8.32
N LEU A 37 -1.48 -11.75 -8.52
CA LEU A 37 -2.31 -12.67 -7.77
C LEU A 37 -1.64 -12.91 -6.42
N CYS A 38 -2.24 -12.37 -5.36
CA CYS A 38 -1.84 -12.63 -3.99
C CYS A 38 -2.51 -13.92 -3.51
N ALA A 39 -1.79 -14.76 -2.78
CA ALA A 39 -2.37 -15.96 -2.17
C ALA A 39 -3.43 -15.61 -1.11
N GLY A 40 -3.29 -14.44 -0.47
CA GLY A 40 -4.15 -13.96 0.61
C GLY A 40 -4.04 -14.81 1.87
N ALA A 41 -4.39 -14.22 3.00
CA ALA A 41 -4.50 -14.98 4.26
C ALA A 41 -5.69 -15.96 4.28
N ILE A 42 -6.77 -15.62 3.57
CA ILE A 42 -8.04 -16.39 3.55
C ILE A 42 -8.24 -17.09 2.20
N SER A 43 -8.07 -16.36 1.11
CA SER A 43 -8.26 -16.86 -0.25
C SER A 43 -7.49 -16.00 -1.25
N PRO A 44 -7.10 -16.53 -2.42
CA PRO A 44 -6.39 -15.76 -3.42
C PRO A 44 -7.23 -14.61 -3.98
N TYR A 45 -6.57 -13.47 -4.23
CA TYR A 45 -7.20 -12.31 -4.85
C TYR A 45 -6.21 -11.51 -5.69
N TRP A 46 -6.72 -10.73 -6.63
CA TRP A 46 -5.91 -9.83 -7.43
C TRP A 46 -5.66 -8.52 -6.67
N LEU A 47 -4.40 -8.25 -6.34
CA LEU A 47 -3.96 -7.01 -5.68
C LEU A 47 -3.42 -6.03 -6.72
N GLY A 48 -3.95 -4.80 -6.72
CA GLY A 48 -3.44 -3.68 -7.50
C GLY A 48 -2.62 -2.73 -6.62
N LEU A 49 -1.30 -2.78 -6.70
CA LEU A 49 -0.41 -1.95 -5.89
C LEU A 49 -0.26 -0.56 -6.53
N HIS A 50 -0.44 0.47 -5.69
CA HIS A 50 -0.24 1.86 -6.06
C HIS A 50 0.69 2.55 -5.07
N GLU A 51 1.30 3.67 -5.47
CA GLU A 51 2.11 4.51 -4.61
C GLU A 51 1.68 5.97 -4.69
N VAL A 52 1.92 6.73 -3.62
CA VAL A 52 1.66 8.17 -3.56
C VAL A 52 2.68 8.84 -2.64
N VAL A 53 3.04 10.08 -2.96
CA VAL A 53 3.82 10.95 -2.06
C VAL A 53 2.85 11.87 -1.34
N VAL A 54 2.79 11.75 -0.01
CA VAL A 54 1.95 12.60 0.84
C VAL A 54 2.82 13.68 1.46
N THR A 55 2.51 14.94 1.16
CA THR A 55 3.23 16.12 1.68
C THR A 55 2.41 16.92 2.69
N GLU A 56 1.13 16.56 2.85
CA GLU A 56 0.20 17.19 3.79
C GLU A 56 0.03 16.34 5.05
N PRO A 57 -0.47 16.92 6.16
CA PRO A 57 -0.78 16.16 7.36
C PRO A 57 -1.83 15.07 7.08
N VAL A 58 -1.57 13.85 7.53
CA VAL A 58 -2.54 12.75 7.51
C VAL A 58 -3.50 12.87 8.69
N ARG A 59 -4.74 12.41 8.52
CA ARG A 59 -5.76 12.31 9.56
C ARG A 59 -6.35 10.90 9.56
N PRO A 60 -5.64 9.91 10.13
CA PRO A 60 -6.10 8.54 10.06
C PRO A 60 -7.42 8.33 10.80
N ASP A 61 -8.33 7.55 10.21
CA ASP A 61 -9.58 7.17 10.86
C ASP A 61 -9.28 6.20 12.02
N PRO A 62 -9.62 6.53 13.28
CA PRO A 62 -9.38 5.64 14.41
C PRO A 62 -10.17 4.32 14.36
N SER A 63 -11.22 4.18 13.54
CA SER A 63 -11.88 2.87 13.36
C SER A 63 -11.07 1.91 12.48
N GLU A 64 -10.20 2.43 11.63
CA GLU A 64 -9.38 1.66 10.69
C GLU A 64 -7.92 1.56 11.15
N ILE A 65 -7.36 2.64 11.70
CA ILE A 65 -5.94 2.78 11.99
C ILE A 65 -5.71 3.14 13.46
N ALA A 66 -5.33 2.14 14.24
CA ALA A 66 -4.99 2.31 15.66
C ALA A 66 -3.66 3.04 15.91
N TRP A 67 -2.73 3.01 14.96
CA TRP A 67 -1.44 3.67 15.07
C TRP A 67 -0.82 3.95 13.68
N TYR A 68 -0.15 5.08 13.55
CA TYR A 68 0.66 5.42 12.39
C TYR A 68 1.96 6.12 12.80
N GLY A 69 2.97 6.06 11.93
CA GLY A 69 4.23 6.72 12.13
C GLY A 69 5.02 6.85 10.84
N TRP A 70 5.87 7.87 10.76
CA TRP A 70 6.79 8.06 9.65
C TRP A 70 8.06 7.25 9.90
N LEU A 71 8.47 6.46 8.91
CA LEU A 71 9.65 5.61 8.97
C LEU A 71 10.55 5.92 7.77
N THR A 72 11.86 5.91 8.00
CA THR A 72 12.86 5.90 6.93
C THR A 72 12.84 4.56 6.18
N GLU A 73 13.45 4.49 4.98
CA GLU A 73 13.51 3.24 4.21
C GLU A 73 14.15 2.06 5.00
N PRO A 74 15.27 2.25 5.73
CA PRO A 74 15.84 1.20 6.57
C PRO A 74 14.91 0.75 7.70
N GLU A 75 14.28 1.69 8.40
CA GLU A 75 13.33 1.39 9.48
C GLU A 75 12.12 0.62 8.96
N LEU A 76 11.53 1.06 7.83
CA LEU A 76 10.42 0.36 7.19
C LEU A 76 10.82 -1.06 6.78
N THR A 77 12.01 -1.22 6.23
CA THR A 77 12.55 -2.53 5.81
C THR A 77 12.65 -3.50 6.99
N GLU A 78 13.06 -3.03 8.18
CA GLU A 78 13.07 -3.83 9.40
C GLU A 78 11.65 -4.05 9.94
N PHE A 79 10.83 -3.01 9.95
CA PHE A 79 9.49 -3.04 10.52
C PHE A 79 8.58 -4.06 9.81
N VAL A 80 8.66 -4.17 8.48
CA VAL A 80 7.88 -5.13 7.67
C VAL A 80 8.22 -6.60 8.00
N ARG A 81 9.42 -6.89 8.53
CA ARG A 81 9.82 -8.26 8.92
C ARG A 81 9.14 -8.74 10.20
N ARG A 82 8.58 -7.84 11.01
CA ARG A 82 7.94 -8.18 12.30
C ARG A 82 6.62 -8.90 12.09
N GLU A 83 6.28 -9.84 12.98
CA GLU A 83 5.09 -10.70 12.89
C GLU A 83 3.75 -9.95 12.74
N ALA A 84 3.67 -8.70 13.21
CA ALA A 84 2.48 -7.86 13.12
C ALA A 84 2.05 -7.45 11.69
N PHE A 85 2.92 -7.58 10.68
CA PHE A 85 2.52 -7.34 9.28
C PHE A 85 1.76 -8.53 8.69
N VAL A 86 0.60 -8.24 8.09
CA VAL A 86 -0.11 -9.25 7.31
C VAL A 86 0.76 -9.75 6.14
N PRO A 87 0.74 -11.06 5.81
CA PRO A 87 1.60 -11.64 4.78
C PRO A 87 1.51 -10.93 3.43
N ASP A 88 0.31 -10.52 3.04
CA ASP A 88 0.00 -9.85 1.78
C ASP A 88 0.78 -8.53 1.64
N ALA A 89 0.85 -7.74 2.72
CA ALA A 89 1.60 -6.48 2.75
C ALA A 89 3.11 -6.71 2.65
N ARG A 90 3.64 -7.80 3.24
CA ARG A 90 5.06 -8.16 3.10
C ARG A 90 5.40 -8.55 1.67
N GLU A 91 4.53 -9.34 1.03
CA GLU A 91 4.71 -9.73 -0.37
C GLU A 91 4.69 -8.51 -1.28
N ALA A 92 3.70 -7.63 -1.12
CA ALA A 92 3.61 -6.39 -1.87
C ALA A 92 4.84 -5.49 -1.70
N PHE A 93 5.32 -5.32 -0.46
CA PHE A 93 6.54 -4.56 -0.18
C PHE A 93 7.79 -5.18 -0.83
N THR A 94 7.90 -6.51 -0.82
CA THR A 94 9.02 -7.23 -1.44
C THR A 94 9.04 -7.02 -2.96
N ARG A 95 7.87 -7.13 -3.61
CA ARG A 95 7.70 -6.88 -5.05
C ARG A 95 7.98 -5.42 -5.41
N TYR A 96 7.48 -4.49 -4.60
CA TYR A 96 7.74 -3.05 -4.75
C TYR A 96 9.25 -2.75 -4.77
N ARG A 97 9.98 -3.22 -3.76
CA ARG A 97 11.43 -2.99 -3.67
C ARG A 97 12.21 -3.58 -4.83
N ALA A 98 11.79 -4.74 -5.35
CA ALA A 98 12.42 -5.33 -6.53
C ALA A 98 12.30 -4.40 -7.75
N LEU A 99 11.13 -3.79 -7.97
CA LEU A 99 10.90 -2.85 -9.09
C LEU A 99 11.64 -1.51 -8.91
N SER A 100 11.65 -0.96 -7.70
CA SER A 100 12.31 0.32 -7.43
C SER A 100 13.83 0.23 -7.60
N ARG A 101 14.42 -0.92 -7.31
CA ARG A 101 15.84 -1.21 -7.59
C ARG A 101 16.13 -1.23 -9.08
N THR A 102 15.26 -1.83 -9.89
CA THR A 102 15.40 -1.87 -11.35
C THR A 102 15.24 -0.48 -11.98
N THR A 103 14.37 0.36 -11.41
CA THR A 103 14.14 1.73 -11.91
C THR A 103 15.31 2.66 -11.60
N ARG A 104 15.92 2.53 -10.42
CA ARG A 104 17.14 3.28 -10.03
C ARG A 104 18.42 2.81 -10.73
N SER A 105 18.42 1.62 -11.34
CA SER A 105 19.57 1.07 -12.07
C SER A 105 19.51 1.29 -13.58
N ARG A 106 18.49 1.99 -14.10
CA ARG A 106 18.46 2.42 -15.51
C ARG A 106 19.21 3.77 -15.61
N PRO A 107 20.22 3.88 -16.50
CA PRO A 107 20.96 5.13 -16.71
C PRO A 107 20.07 6.23 -17.28
#